data_AF-A0A1V9HDC1-F1
#
_entry.id   AF-A0A1V9HDC1-F1
#
_cell.length_a   1.000
_cell.length_b   1.000
_cell.length_c   1.000
_cell.angle_alpha   90.00
_cell.angle_beta   90.00
_cell.angle_gamma   90.00
#
_symmetry.space_group_name_H-M   'P 1'
#
loop_
_entity.id
_entity.type
_entity.pdbx_description
1 polymer ?
#
loop_
_entity_poly.entity_id
_entity_poly.type
_entity_poly.pdbx_seq_one_letter_code
_entity_poly.pdbx_strand_id
1 'polypeptide(L)'
;MSAAAKLQAATRGHQVRQQVQIASQSHGVVSTTIRAPRNPLSLSVAPGTFVSDIQQHLQKGATFTRVSVSNGTLRIHGTHDYEGARNPQELVQSAALGAAVINGSYFVHKTGLQTECGETIENLGSPVGQVADRRDFIPVPGPWLSDYATITANDELILSGAPLLALDGKCLPIEDADRFHYRINGKDNPLNRLAGALTHSSDANERSAVSLVPIHLSAAIKVILQTLTTGGNRKAGVTMAQWQTITELAAKSVADALRPGHGGAGASTLNLDGGGSVFLGVRQINGVKILARGGLPDQPVRPLANVMASETDVASPVLSIRPYHP
;
A
#
# COMPACT_ATOMS: atom_id res chain seq x y z
N MET A 1 14.24 41.91 -4.55
CA MET A 1 12.93 41.24 -4.37
C MET A 1 11.93 42.23 -3.80
N SER A 2 10.81 42.47 -4.50
CA SER A 2 9.76 43.39 -4.04
C SER A 2 8.97 42.83 -2.84
N ALA A 3 8.30 43.70 -2.08
CA ALA A 3 7.45 43.29 -0.96
C ALA A 3 6.31 42.35 -1.41
N ALA A 4 5.73 42.59 -2.60
CA ALA A 4 4.72 41.73 -3.20
C ALA A 4 5.26 40.31 -3.50
N ALA A 5 6.49 40.20 -4.02
CA ALA A 5 7.12 38.90 -4.27
C ALA A 5 7.38 38.12 -2.97
N LYS A 6 7.79 38.80 -1.89
CA LYS A 6 7.97 38.17 -0.57
C LYS A 6 6.64 37.67 0.01
N LEU A 7 5.58 38.48 -0.09
CA LEU A 7 4.25 38.09 0.38
C LEU A 7 3.72 36.87 -0.40
N GLN A 8 3.83 36.90 -1.74
CA GLN A 8 3.42 35.79 -2.59
C GLN A 8 4.19 34.50 -2.27
N ALA A 9 5.51 34.59 -2.05
CA ALA A 9 6.33 33.45 -1.65
C ALA A 9 5.95 32.91 -0.26
N ALA A 10 5.66 33.79 0.70
CA ALA A 10 5.22 33.40 2.04
C ALA A 10 3.86 32.68 2.02
N THR A 11 2.89 33.21 1.27
CA THR A 11 1.57 32.59 1.09
C THR A 11 1.67 31.25 0.38
N ARG A 12 2.46 31.16 -0.70
CA ARG A 12 2.70 29.89 -1.41
C ARG A 12 3.37 28.86 -0.51
N GLY A 13 4.40 29.25 0.24
CA GLY A 13 5.08 28.38 1.19
C GLY A 13 4.15 27.87 2.30
N HIS A 14 3.24 28.72 2.79
CA HIS A 14 2.23 28.32 3.75
C HIS A 14 1.23 27.30 3.17
N GLN A 15 0.76 27.52 1.93
CA GLN A 15 -0.12 26.58 1.24
C GLN A 15 0.54 25.21 0.99
N VAL A 16 1.81 25.19 0.58
CA VAL A 16 2.59 23.95 0.43
C VAL A 16 2.65 23.19 1.74
N ARG A 17 2.98 23.84 2.85
CA ARG A 17 3.07 23.18 4.18
C ARG A 17 1.75 22.62 4.69
N GLN A 18 0.62 23.13 4.20
CA GLN A 18 -0.70 22.58 4.52
C GLN A 18 -1.06 21.35 3.68
N GLN A 19 -0.48 21.20 2.49
CA GLN A 19 -0.78 20.11 1.56
C GLN A 19 0.28 19.02 1.52
N VAL A 20 1.53 19.35 1.88
CA VAL A 20 2.67 18.45 1.85
C VAL A 20 3.36 18.47 3.20
N GLN A 21 3.58 17.29 3.77
CA GLN A 21 4.32 17.12 5.02
C GLN A 21 5.38 16.05 4.82
N ILE A 22 6.63 16.39 5.13
CA ILE A 22 7.76 15.46 5.15
C ILE A 22 8.30 15.46 6.57
N ALA A 23 8.52 14.27 7.12
CA ALA A 23 9.02 14.12 8.48
C ALA A 23 9.90 12.88 8.60
N SER A 24 11.03 13.03 9.29
CA SER A 24 11.81 11.91 9.80
C SER A 24 11.04 11.28 10.96
N GLN A 25 10.77 9.97 10.89
CA GLN A 25 10.03 9.26 11.93
C GLN A 25 10.97 8.49 12.88
N SER A 26 12.10 8.03 12.35
CA SER A 26 13.19 7.37 13.06
C SER A 26 14.43 7.38 12.14
N HIS A 27 15.55 6.81 12.58
CA HIS A 27 16.75 6.70 11.74
C HIS A 27 16.41 5.97 10.43
N GLY A 28 16.71 6.59 9.28
CA GLY A 28 16.47 6.03 7.95
C GLY A 28 15.00 5.80 7.55
N VAL A 29 14.02 6.24 8.35
CA VAL A 29 12.59 6.14 8.06
C VAL A 29 12.00 7.54 7.86
N VAL A 30 11.52 7.81 6.65
CA VAL A 30 10.97 9.12 6.27
C VAL A 30 9.55 8.98 5.75
N SER A 31 8.61 9.73 6.31
CA SER A 31 7.24 9.80 5.82
C SER A 31 7.04 11.01 4.90
N THR A 32 6.26 10.85 3.84
CA THR A 32 5.73 11.95 3.02
C THR A 32 4.21 11.83 2.95
N THR A 33 3.50 12.89 3.32
CA THR A 33 2.04 13.01 3.17
C THR A 33 1.74 14.08 2.14
N ILE A 34 0.88 13.77 1.17
CA ILE A 34 0.40 14.66 0.12
C ILE A 34 -1.12 14.64 0.15
N ARG A 35 -1.72 15.80 0.39
CA ARG A 35 -3.17 15.99 0.38
C ARG A 35 -3.62 16.48 -0.99
N ALA A 36 -4.82 16.08 -1.37
CA ALA A 36 -5.48 16.63 -2.55
C ALA A 36 -5.48 18.18 -2.50
N PRO A 37 -5.33 18.85 -3.65
CA PRO A 37 -5.33 20.30 -3.68
C PRO A 37 -6.68 20.85 -3.22
N ARG A 38 -6.67 21.96 -2.45
CA ARG A 38 -7.92 22.61 -1.99
C ARG A 38 -8.76 23.16 -3.15
N ASN A 39 -8.09 23.60 -4.21
CA ASN A 39 -8.69 24.03 -5.46
C ASN A 39 -8.01 23.24 -6.61
N PRO A 40 -8.77 22.48 -7.43
CA PRO A 40 -8.21 21.70 -8.53
C PRO A 40 -7.39 22.53 -9.53
N LEU A 41 -7.68 23.83 -9.63
CA LEU A 41 -6.97 24.75 -10.53
C LEU A 41 -5.66 25.31 -9.94
N SER A 42 -5.36 25.01 -8.68
CA SER A 42 -4.14 25.48 -8.01
C SER A 42 -3.39 24.34 -7.33
N LEU A 43 -2.36 23.84 -7.99
CA LEU A 43 -1.38 22.94 -7.39
C LEU A 43 -0.61 23.67 -6.29
N SER A 44 -0.27 22.96 -5.21
CA SER A 44 0.55 23.56 -4.14
C SER A 44 1.97 23.86 -4.62
N VAL A 45 2.50 23.02 -5.50
CA VAL A 45 3.88 23.03 -5.97
C VAL A 45 3.94 23.30 -7.48
N ALA A 46 5.15 23.53 -7.99
CA ALA A 46 5.35 23.73 -9.42
C ALA A 46 4.95 22.45 -10.21
N PRO A 47 4.38 22.58 -11.43
CA PRO A 47 4.15 21.45 -12.33
C PRO A 47 5.44 20.68 -12.63
N GLY A 48 5.33 19.38 -12.90
CA GLY A 48 6.46 18.50 -13.20
C GLY A 48 7.30 18.09 -11.98
N THR A 49 6.78 18.30 -10.77
CA THR A 49 7.33 17.70 -9.55
C THR A 49 6.56 16.46 -9.18
N PHE A 50 7.21 15.47 -8.56
CA PHE A 50 6.53 14.29 -8.01
C PHE A 50 5.28 14.65 -7.18
N VAL A 51 5.36 15.72 -6.39
CA VAL A 51 4.21 16.18 -5.60
C VAL A 51 3.07 16.66 -6.49
N SER A 52 3.33 17.49 -7.51
CA SER A 52 2.26 17.91 -8.43
C SER A 52 1.65 16.74 -9.16
N ASP A 53 2.47 15.79 -9.57
CA ASP A 53 2.05 14.67 -10.39
C ASP A 53 1.15 13.73 -9.57
N ILE A 54 1.50 13.45 -8.31
CA ILE A 54 0.59 12.78 -7.38
C ILE A 54 -0.70 13.57 -7.17
N GLN A 55 -0.61 14.88 -6.93
CA GLN A 55 -1.80 15.72 -6.67
C GLN A 55 -2.81 15.71 -7.82
N GLN A 56 -2.36 15.57 -9.07
CA GLN A 56 -3.24 15.45 -10.25
C GLN A 56 -4.11 14.18 -10.23
N HIS A 57 -3.67 13.14 -9.51
CA HIS A 57 -4.42 11.90 -9.36
C HIS A 57 -5.27 11.85 -8.07
N LEU A 58 -5.19 12.86 -7.20
CA LEU A 58 -5.94 12.89 -5.94
C LEU A 58 -7.28 13.61 -6.08
N GLN A 59 -8.36 12.92 -5.74
CA GLN A 59 -9.69 13.52 -5.59
C GLN A 59 -9.78 14.37 -4.31
N LYS A 60 -10.68 15.35 -4.29
CA LYS A 60 -10.90 16.18 -3.09
C LYS A 60 -11.22 15.30 -1.87
N GLY A 61 -10.44 15.49 -0.80
CA GLY A 61 -10.55 14.71 0.44
C GLY A 61 -9.60 13.50 0.51
N ALA A 62 -8.97 13.11 -0.61
CA ALA A 62 -7.95 12.07 -0.61
C ALA A 62 -6.62 12.57 -0.02
N THR A 63 -5.92 11.66 0.65
CA THR A 63 -4.57 11.87 1.16
C THR A 63 -3.71 10.67 0.79
N PHE A 64 -2.63 10.92 0.05
CA PHE A 64 -1.58 9.96 -0.19
C PHE A 64 -0.54 10.06 0.92
N THR A 65 -0.18 8.93 1.51
CA THR A 65 0.88 8.85 2.52
C THR A 65 1.81 7.72 2.16
N ARG A 66 3.12 8.02 2.11
CA ARG A 66 4.17 7.00 2.00
C ARG A 66 5.16 7.08 3.14
N VAL A 67 5.78 5.95 3.45
CA VAL A 67 6.96 5.84 4.30
C VAL A 67 8.05 5.14 3.51
N SER A 68 9.23 5.76 3.42
CA SER A 68 10.41 5.15 2.81
C SER A 68 11.38 4.72 3.90
N VAL A 69 11.83 3.47 3.84
CA VAL A 69 12.80 2.87 4.76
C VAL A 69 14.08 2.59 3.98
N SER A 70 15.17 3.25 4.36
CA SER A 70 16.49 3.02 3.77
C SER A 70 17.04 1.68 4.22
N ASN A 71 17.58 0.88 3.28
CA ASN A 71 18.06 -0.48 3.53
C ASN A 71 17.03 -1.33 4.30
N GLY A 72 15.78 -1.27 3.81
CA GLY A 72 14.64 -1.83 4.49
C GLY A 72 14.67 -3.36 4.48
N THR A 73 14.44 -3.97 5.63
CA THR A 73 14.03 -5.37 5.74
C THR A 73 12.50 -5.46 5.73
N LEU A 74 11.94 -6.66 5.57
CA LEU A 74 10.51 -6.90 5.69
C LEU A 74 10.27 -8.13 6.57
N ARG A 75 9.31 -8.01 7.49
CA ARG A 75 8.81 -9.12 8.31
C ARG A 75 7.30 -9.05 8.40
N ILE A 76 6.66 -10.21 8.47
CA ILE A 76 5.23 -10.30 8.74
C ILE A 76 5.00 -10.46 10.24
N HIS A 77 3.99 -9.76 10.74
CA HIS A 77 3.47 -9.91 12.09
C HIS A 77 1.97 -10.19 11.95
N GLY A 78 1.52 -11.36 12.41
CA GLY A 78 0.14 -11.78 12.22
C GLY A 78 -0.39 -12.61 13.37
N THR A 79 -1.65 -12.99 13.24
CA THR A 79 -2.29 -13.95 14.13
C THR A 79 -1.78 -15.36 13.84
N HIS A 80 -1.99 -16.32 14.74
CA HIS A 80 -1.62 -17.72 14.50
C HIS A 80 -2.66 -18.45 13.62
N ASP A 81 -2.36 -19.69 13.25
CA ASP A 81 -3.30 -20.55 12.52
C ASP A 81 -4.65 -20.59 13.22
N TYR A 82 -5.72 -20.39 12.46
CA TYR A 82 -7.11 -20.41 12.90
C TYR A 82 -7.51 -19.29 13.88
N GLU A 83 -6.64 -18.29 14.10
CA GLU A 83 -6.97 -17.12 14.89
C GLU A 83 -7.60 -16.00 14.04
N GLY A 84 -8.68 -15.44 14.57
CA GLY A 84 -9.35 -14.28 13.99
C GLY A 84 -8.49 -13.02 13.98
N ALA A 85 -8.82 -12.10 13.07
CA ALA A 85 -8.13 -10.83 12.91
C ALA A 85 -8.09 -9.99 14.20
N ARG A 86 -6.98 -9.28 14.43
CA ARG A 86 -6.71 -8.49 15.65
C ARG A 86 -6.41 -7.03 15.31
N ASN A 87 -6.44 -6.15 16.32
CA ASN A 87 -6.06 -4.76 16.11
C ASN A 87 -4.61 -4.68 15.60
N PRO A 88 -4.32 -3.95 14.50
CA PRO A 88 -2.97 -3.83 13.97
C PRO A 88 -1.95 -3.29 14.98
N GLN A 89 -2.37 -2.44 15.92
CA GLN A 89 -1.50 -1.92 16.97
C GLN A 89 -1.05 -2.98 17.98
N GLU A 90 -1.79 -4.09 18.10
CA GLU A 90 -1.40 -5.25 18.91
C GLU A 90 -0.43 -6.15 18.13
N LEU A 91 -0.69 -6.38 16.83
CA LEU A 91 0.13 -7.25 15.98
C LEU A 91 1.58 -6.77 15.89
N VAL A 92 1.79 -5.45 15.84
CA VAL A 92 3.12 -4.83 15.70
C VAL A 92 3.91 -4.71 16.99
N GLN A 93 3.41 -5.20 18.14
CA GLN A 93 4.10 -4.99 19.41
C GLN A 93 5.50 -5.64 19.42
N SER A 94 5.68 -6.72 18.66
CA SER A 94 6.94 -7.44 18.46
C SER A 94 7.86 -6.84 17.38
N ALA A 95 7.40 -5.84 16.61
CA ALA A 95 8.26 -5.13 15.67
C ALA A 95 9.25 -4.19 16.41
N ALA A 96 10.42 -3.95 15.84
CA ALA A 96 11.40 -3.08 16.47
C ALA A 96 10.90 -1.63 16.61
N LEU A 97 11.40 -0.93 17.62
CA LEU A 97 11.13 0.49 17.78
C LEU A 97 11.66 1.28 16.57
N GLY A 98 10.83 2.17 16.03
CA GLY A 98 11.14 2.92 14.82
C GLY A 98 10.79 2.20 13.52
N ALA A 99 10.34 0.95 13.54
CA ALA A 99 9.89 0.22 12.36
C ALA A 99 8.69 0.91 11.71
N ALA A 100 8.69 1.01 10.37
CA ALA A 100 7.52 1.40 9.61
C ALA A 100 6.58 0.19 9.44
N VAL A 101 5.28 0.39 9.55
CA VAL A 101 4.30 -0.70 9.48
C VAL A 101 3.21 -0.36 8.48
N ILE A 102 2.84 -1.31 7.63
CA ILE A 102 1.66 -1.28 6.77
C ILE A 102 0.78 -2.51 7.00
N ASN A 103 -0.52 -2.43 6.66
CA ASN A 103 -1.37 -3.63 6.60
C ASN A 103 -0.78 -4.68 5.64
N GLY A 104 -1.08 -5.96 5.86
CA GLY A 104 -0.58 -7.02 5.00
C GLY A 104 -1.59 -7.49 3.93
N SER A 105 -1.58 -8.79 3.68
CA SER A 105 -2.32 -9.44 2.59
C SER A 105 -3.83 -9.47 2.81
N TYR A 106 -4.56 -9.86 1.75
CA TYR A 106 -5.99 -10.16 1.87
C TYR A 106 -6.24 -11.30 2.84
N PHE A 107 -7.39 -11.25 3.50
CA PHE A 107 -7.87 -12.29 4.40
C PHE A 107 -9.39 -12.37 4.37
N VAL A 108 -9.93 -13.47 4.89
CA VAL A 108 -11.36 -13.67 5.04
C VAL A 108 -11.87 -12.77 6.16
N HIS A 109 -12.45 -11.62 5.79
CA HIS A 109 -12.86 -10.58 6.74
C HIS A 109 -14.37 -10.56 7.04
N LYS A 110 -15.15 -11.45 6.41
CA LYS A 110 -16.60 -11.60 6.61
C LYS A 110 -17.03 -13.03 6.31
N THR A 111 -18.16 -13.44 6.88
CA THR A 111 -18.78 -14.74 6.64
C THR A 111 -19.39 -14.83 5.24
N GLY A 112 -19.66 -16.06 4.79
CA GLY A 112 -20.32 -16.33 3.50
C GLY A 112 -19.42 -16.18 2.27
N LEU A 113 -18.12 -15.92 2.47
CA LEU A 113 -17.14 -16.05 1.40
C LEU A 113 -16.89 -17.53 1.10
N GLN A 114 -16.56 -17.83 -0.15
CA GLN A 114 -16.40 -19.19 -0.65
C GLN A 114 -15.02 -19.42 -1.25
N THR A 115 -14.59 -20.67 -1.23
CA THR A 115 -13.51 -21.16 -2.10
C THR A 115 -14.03 -21.31 -3.53
N GLU A 116 -13.14 -21.56 -4.49
CA GLU A 116 -13.52 -21.76 -5.90
C GLU A 116 -14.41 -23.00 -6.11
N CYS A 117 -14.26 -24.04 -5.28
CA CYS A 117 -15.12 -25.24 -5.33
C CYS A 117 -16.50 -25.04 -4.66
N GLY A 118 -16.79 -23.85 -4.13
CA GLY A 118 -18.08 -23.51 -3.54
C GLY A 118 -18.21 -23.84 -2.05
N GLU A 119 -17.13 -24.26 -1.39
CA GLU A 119 -17.10 -24.44 0.06
C GLU A 119 -17.20 -23.08 0.75
N THR A 120 -18.08 -22.95 1.75
CA THR A 120 -18.21 -21.72 2.53
C THR A 120 -17.12 -21.69 3.60
N ILE A 121 -16.43 -20.56 3.70
CA ILE A 121 -15.34 -20.37 4.65
C ILE A 121 -15.90 -19.79 5.95
N GLU A 122 -15.86 -20.60 7.00
CA GLU A 122 -16.35 -20.22 8.32
C GLU A 122 -15.31 -19.45 9.15
N ASN A 123 -14.02 -19.72 8.91
CA ASN A 123 -12.95 -19.10 9.68
C ASN A 123 -12.60 -17.69 9.18
N LEU A 124 -12.91 -16.69 10.00
CA LEU A 124 -12.47 -15.31 9.75
C LEU A 124 -10.99 -15.15 10.14
N GLY A 125 -10.25 -14.35 9.39
CA GLY A 125 -8.82 -14.11 9.65
C GLY A 125 -7.87 -15.04 8.89
N SER A 126 -8.36 -16.08 8.22
CA SER A 126 -7.55 -16.88 7.30
C SER A 126 -7.02 -16.01 6.14
N PRO A 127 -5.70 -15.98 5.89
CA PRO A 127 -5.13 -15.26 4.75
C PRO A 127 -5.62 -15.84 3.42
N VAL A 128 -5.60 -15.03 2.37
CA VAL A 128 -5.73 -15.51 0.99
C VAL A 128 -4.36 -15.56 0.34
N GLY A 129 -3.99 -16.74 -0.16
CA GLY A 129 -2.63 -17.05 -0.55
C GLY A 129 -1.72 -17.24 0.66
N GLN A 130 -0.52 -17.75 0.39
CA GLN A 130 0.41 -18.13 1.45
C GLN A 130 0.94 -16.89 2.19
N VAL A 131 1.12 -17.02 3.50
CA VAL A 131 1.78 -16.05 4.40
C VAL A 131 2.76 -16.83 5.27
N ALA A 132 3.92 -16.24 5.56
CA ALA A 132 4.92 -16.89 6.41
C ALA A 132 4.30 -17.32 7.74
N ASP A 133 4.73 -18.49 8.22
CA ASP A 133 4.31 -19.09 9.49
C ASP A 133 2.80 -19.39 9.62
N ARG A 134 2.04 -19.37 8.51
CA ARG A 134 0.61 -19.70 8.45
C ARG A 134 0.31 -20.87 7.52
N ARG A 135 -0.51 -21.81 8.00
CA ARG A 135 -0.92 -23.01 7.26
C ARG A 135 -2.41 -23.04 6.92
N ASP A 136 -3.21 -22.20 7.56
CA ASP A 136 -4.67 -22.10 7.38
C ASP A 136 -5.08 -21.12 6.27
N PHE A 137 -4.22 -20.92 5.27
CA PHE A 137 -4.50 -19.99 4.17
C PHE A 137 -5.54 -20.57 3.20
N ILE A 138 -6.33 -19.68 2.61
CA ILE A 138 -7.26 -19.99 1.53
C ILE A 138 -6.51 -19.89 0.20
N PRO A 139 -6.62 -20.87 -0.71
CA PRO A 139 -6.02 -20.79 -2.03
C PRO A 139 -6.49 -19.56 -2.81
N VAL A 140 -5.60 -19.02 -3.63
CA VAL A 140 -5.93 -17.93 -4.56
C VAL A 140 -6.94 -18.46 -5.60
N PRO A 141 -8.08 -17.79 -5.83
CA PRO A 141 -9.04 -18.25 -6.83
C PRO A 141 -8.47 -18.19 -8.25
N GLY A 142 -8.74 -19.21 -9.05
CA GLY A 142 -8.27 -19.37 -10.43
C GLY A 142 -8.39 -18.12 -11.31
N PRO A 143 -9.52 -17.38 -11.30
CA PRO A 143 -9.68 -16.17 -12.13
C PRO A 143 -8.67 -15.06 -11.90
N TRP A 144 -7.93 -15.06 -10.78
CA TRP A 144 -6.92 -14.03 -10.46
C TRP A 144 -5.54 -14.60 -10.14
N LEU A 145 -5.31 -15.89 -10.38
CA LEU A 145 -4.05 -16.55 -10.03
C LEU A 145 -2.83 -15.82 -10.65
N SER A 146 -2.97 -15.35 -11.90
CA SER A 146 -1.92 -14.61 -12.62
C SER A 146 -1.71 -13.17 -12.15
N ASP A 147 -2.66 -12.59 -11.42
CA ASP A 147 -2.53 -11.22 -10.88
C ASP A 147 -1.89 -11.21 -9.49
N TYR A 148 -1.89 -12.35 -8.81
CA TYR A 148 -1.24 -12.51 -7.51
C TYR A 148 0.27 -12.57 -7.65
N ALA A 149 0.96 -12.12 -6.59
CA ALA A 149 2.40 -12.20 -6.45
C ALA A 149 2.79 -12.48 -5.00
N THR A 150 4.03 -12.92 -4.82
CA THR A 150 4.64 -13.16 -3.51
C THR A 150 5.76 -12.17 -3.25
N ILE A 151 5.89 -11.74 -2.01
CA ILE A 151 7.09 -11.07 -1.50
C ILE A 151 7.94 -12.13 -0.83
N THR A 152 9.23 -12.15 -1.15
CA THR A 152 10.20 -13.04 -0.53
C THR A 152 11.36 -12.28 0.11
N ALA A 153 12.00 -12.89 1.10
CA ALA A 153 13.27 -12.48 1.68
C ALA A 153 14.22 -13.68 1.65
N ASN A 154 15.36 -13.56 0.96
CA ASN A 154 16.28 -14.68 0.74
C ASN A 154 15.57 -15.93 0.17
N ASP A 155 14.69 -15.72 -0.81
CA ASP A 155 13.83 -16.74 -1.42
C ASP A 155 12.76 -17.37 -0.49
N GLU A 156 12.72 -17.01 0.79
CA GLU A 156 11.65 -17.42 1.70
C GLU A 156 10.43 -16.52 1.57
N LEU A 157 9.25 -17.12 1.49
CA LEU A 157 7.99 -16.40 1.42
C LEU A 157 7.76 -15.54 2.66
N ILE A 158 7.38 -14.28 2.45
CA ILE A 158 6.82 -13.40 3.48
C ILE A 158 5.29 -13.40 3.40
N LEU A 159 4.74 -13.02 2.25
CA LEU A 159 3.30 -13.00 2.01
C LEU A 159 2.95 -13.04 0.52
N SER A 160 1.72 -13.43 0.24
CA SER A 160 1.06 -13.31 -1.05
C SER A 160 0.13 -12.09 -1.07
N GLY A 161 0.02 -11.38 -2.19
CA GLY A 161 -0.85 -10.21 -2.34
C GLY A 161 -1.23 -10.00 -3.80
N ALA A 162 -2.08 -9.00 -4.05
CA ALA A 162 -2.60 -8.74 -5.41
C ALA A 162 -3.29 -7.38 -5.56
N PRO A 163 -3.41 -6.88 -6.80
CA PRO A 163 -2.66 -7.32 -7.97
C PRO A 163 -1.19 -6.88 -7.90
N LEU A 164 -0.33 -7.59 -8.63
CA LEU A 164 1.03 -7.13 -8.93
C LEU A 164 0.95 -5.89 -9.83
N LEU A 165 1.35 -4.74 -9.31
CA LEU A 165 1.22 -3.46 -10.01
C LEU A 165 2.41 -3.19 -10.91
N ALA A 166 3.62 -3.57 -10.49
CA ALA A 166 4.81 -3.42 -11.30
C ALA A 166 5.82 -4.51 -10.98
N LEU A 167 6.59 -4.94 -11.98
CA LEU A 167 7.69 -5.88 -11.83
C LEU A 167 8.92 -5.32 -12.54
N ASP A 168 10.00 -5.14 -11.79
CA ASP A 168 11.29 -4.65 -12.27
C ASP A 168 11.19 -3.35 -13.08
N GLY A 169 10.35 -2.42 -12.60
CA GLY A 169 10.11 -1.13 -13.20
C GLY A 169 9.14 -1.13 -14.38
N LYS A 170 8.51 -2.27 -14.72
CA LYS A 170 7.46 -2.35 -15.73
C LYS A 170 6.09 -2.48 -15.06
N CYS A 171 5.20 -1.53 -15.31
CA CYS A 171 3.80 -1.63 -14.92
C CYS A 171 3.13 -2.80 -15.65
N LEU A 172 2.40 -3.63 -14.91
CA LEU A 172 1.64 -4.74 -15.49
C LEU A 172 0.24 -4.25 -15.86
N PRO A 173 -0.29 -4.54 -17.07
CA PRO A 173 -1.61 -4.09 -17.45
C PRO A 173 -2.66 -4.57 -16.44
N ILE A 174 -3.44 -3.63 -15.91
CA ILE A 174 -4.64 -3.96 -15.15
C ILE A 174 -5.76 -4.04 -16.17
N GLU A 175 -6.11 -5.27 -16.56
CA GLU A 175 -7.12 -5.49 -17.58
C GLU A 175 -8.46 -4.90 -17.13
N ASP A 176 -9.12 -4.16 -18.02
CA ASP A 176 -10.50 -3.75 -17.83
C ASP A 176 -11.41 -4.91 -18.25
N ALA A 177 -11.46 -5.95 -17.42
CA ALA A 177 -12.23 -7.16 -17.64
C ALA A 177 -13.28 -7.33 -16.55
N ASP A 178 -14.42 -7.93 -16.90
CA ASP A 178 -15.56 -8.19 -15.99
C ASP A 178 -15.16 -8.80 -14.64
N ARG A 179 -14.10 -9.62 -14.61
CA ARG A 179 -13.53 -10.23 -13.39
C ARG A 179 -12.99 -9.21 -12.37
N PHE A 180 -12.81 -7.94 -12.73
CA PHE A 180 -12.36 -6.86 -11.85
C PHE A 180 -13.45 -5.87 -11.45
N HIS A 181 -14.70 -6.12 -11.85
CA HIS A 181 -15.85 -5.25 -11.56
C HIS A 181 -16.77 -5.86 -10.51
N TYR A 182 -17.21 -5.04 -9.55
CA TYR A 182 -18.13 -5.50 -8.50
C TYR A 182 -19.50 -5.82 -9.08
N ARG A 183 -19.88 -5.12 -10.16
CA ARG A 183 -21.16 -5.29 -10.84
C ARG A 183 -20.97 -5.37 -12.34
N ILE A 184 -21.71 -6.29 -12.96
CA ILE A 184 -21.78 -6.44 -14.41
C ILE A 184 -23.22 -6.19 -14.81
N ASN A 185 -23.44 -5.20 -15.69
CA ASN A 185 -24.79 -4.80 -16.16
C ASN A 185 -25.78 -4.54 -15.00
N GLY A 186 -25.31 -3.87 -13.94
CA GLY A 186 -26.12 -3.50 -12.78
C GLY A 186 -26.40 -4.62 -11.77
N LYS A 187 -25.92 -5.84 -12.02
CA LYS A 187 -26.05 -6.99 -11.10
C LYS A 187 -24.72 -7.28 -10.42
N ASP A 188 -24.77 -7.80 -9.20
CA ASP A 188 -23.55 -8.21 -8.49
C ASP A 188 -22.82 -9.29 -9.27
N ASN A 189 -21.51 -9.12 -9.42
CA ASN A 189 -20.65 -10.09 -10.07
C ASN A 189 -20.66 -11.40 -9.27
N PRO A 190 -20.98 -12.56 -9.87
CA PRO A 190 -20.99 -13.84 -9.16
C PRO A 190 -19.64 -14.20 -8.53
N LEU A 191 -18.53 -13.64 -9.04
CA LEU A 191 -17.19 -13.83 -8.51
C LEU A 191 -16.97 -13.11 -7.17
N ASN A 192 -17.82 -12.13 -6.79
CA ASN A 192 -17.75 -11.42 -5.50
C ASN A 192 -17.87 -12.34 -4.28
N ARG A 193 -18.41 -13.55 -4.47
CA ARG A 193 -18.57 -14.54 -3.40
C ARG A 193 -17.24 -15.17 -2.99
N LEU A 194 -16.21 -15.11 -3.84
CA LEU A 194 -14.94 -15.79 -3.60
C LEU A 194 -14.07 -15.01 -2.61
N ALA A 195 -13.45 -15.72 -1.66
CA ALA A 195 -12.37 -15.14 -0.87
C ALA A 195 -11.19 -14.80 -1.79
N GLY A 196 -10.63 -13.59 -1.66
CA GLY A 196 -9.56 -13.14 -2.56
C GLY A 196 -10.03 -12.50 -3.86
N ALA A 197 -11.33 -12.28 -4.02
CA ALA A 197 -11.86 -11.68 -5.23
C ALA A 197 -11.32 -10.26 -5.48
N LEU A 198 -10.78 -10.05 -6.68
CA LEU A 198 -10.31 -8.73 -7.14
C LEU A 198 -11.38 -7.96 -7.92
N THR A 199 -12.65 -8.35 -7.81
CA THR A 199 -13.80 -7.63 -8.39
C THR A 199 -13.95 -6.18 -7.92
N HIS A 200 -13.17 -5.77 -6.92
CA HIS A 200 -13.16 -4.42 -6.37
C HIS A 200 -12.06 -3.52 -6.97
N SER A 201 -11.28 -4.05 -7.92
CA SER A 201 -10.12 -3.35 -8.49
C SER A 201 -10.53 -2.18 -9.40
N SER A 202 -11.63 -2.31 -10.15
CA SER A 202 -12.13 -1.24 -11.03
C SER A 202 -12.80 -0.10 -10.27
N ASP A 203 -13.25 -0.34 -9.04
CA ASP A 203 -13.94 0.67 -8.23
C ASP A 203 -12.95 1.61 -7.50
N ALA A 204 -13.39 2.85 -7.28
CA ALA A 204 -12.67 3.79 -6.44
C ALA A 204 -12.67 3.31 -4.98
N ASN A 205 -11.48 3.20 -4.37
CA ASN A 205 -11.33 2.78 -2.99
C ASN A 205 -10.09 3.38 -2.32
N GLU A 206 -9.99 3.23 -1.00
CA GLU A 206 -8.75 3.40 -0.26
C GLU A 206 -7.81 2.24 -0.61
N ARG A 207 -6.52 2.52 -0.76
CA ARG A 207 -5.53 1.57 -1.29
C ARG A 207 -4.27 1.54 -0.44
N SER A 208 -3.57 0.41 -0.48
CA SER A 208 -2.28 0.21 0.17
C SER A 208 -1.38 -0.61 -0.75
N ALA A 209 -0.07 -0.36 -0.69
CA ALA A 209 0.91 -1.07 -1.50
C ALA A 209 2.30 -1.02 -0.86
N VAL A 210 3.14 -1.96 -1.26
CA VAL A 210 4.57 -1.97 -0.98
C VAL A 210 5.35 -1.96 -2.28
N SER A 211 6.37 -1.12 -2.36
CA SER A 211 7.33 -1.10 -3.46
C SER A 211 8.73 -1.40 -2.95
N LEU A 212 9.43 -2.28 -3.66
CA LEU A 212 10.84 -2.57 -3.46
C LEU A 212 11.64 -1.83 -4.53
N VAL A 213 12.53 -0.92 -4.13
CA VAL A 213 13.37 -0.15 -5.05
C VAL A 213 14.84 -0.55 -4.86
N PRO A 214 15.47 -1.19 -5.86
CA PRO A 214 16.88 -1.58 -5.79
C PRO A 214 17.83 -0.37 -5.68
N ILE A 215 18.82 -0.48 -4.79
CA ILE A 215 19.92 0.47 -4.64
C ILE A 215 21.17 -0.19 -5.22
N HIS A 216 21.65 0.28 -6.38
CA HIS A 216 22.70 -0.41 -7.16
C HIS A 216 24.06 -0.55 -6.47
N LEU A 217 24.30 0.13 -5.35
CA LEU A 217 25.63 0.19 -4.73
C LEU A 217 25.90 -0.91 -3.69
N SER A 218 24.90 -1.69 -3.24
CA SER A 218 25.12 -2.58 -2.09
C SER A 218 24.17 -3.79 -1.94
N ALA A 219 23.44 -4.20 -3.00
CA ALA A 219 22.32 -5.15 -2.90
C ALA A 219 21.19 -4.71 -1.92
N ALA A 220 21.32 -3.52 -1.32
CA ALA A 220 20.33 -2.95 -0.44
C ALA A 220 19.09 -2.51 -1.22
N ILE A 221 17.94 -2.59 -0.55
CA ILE A 221 16.65 -2.23 -1.11
C ILE A 221 16.06 -1.11 -0.27
N LYS A 222 15.51 -0.10 -0.94
CA LYS A 222 14.63 0.86 -0.28
C LYS A 222 13.21 0.32 -0.35
N VAL A 223 12.63 0.08 0.83
CA VAL A 223 11.22 -0.31 0.96
C VAL A 223 10.37 0.95 1.02
N ILE A 224 9.31 0.99 0.23
CA ILE A 224 8.34 2.08 0.23
C ILE A 224 6.98 1.50 0.58
N LEU A 225 6.44 1.89 1.75
CA LEU A 225 5.10 1.56 2.19
C LEU A 225 4.17 2.70 1.80
N GLN A 226 3.08 2.43 1.10
CA GLN A 226 2.27 3.45 0.45
C GLN A 226 0.80 3.25 0.73
N THR A 227 0.07 4.34 0.94
CA THR A 227 -1.38 4.33 1.15
C THR A 227 -2.05 5.52 0.48
N LEU A 228 -3.30 5.33 0.08
CA LEU A 228 -4.24 6.39 -0.25
C LEU A 228 -5.47 6.23 0.63
N THR A 229 -5.78 7.27 1.40
CA THR A 229 -6.90 7.29 2.36
C THR A 229 -7.84 8.45 2.07
N THR A 230 -9.10 8.29 2.47
CA THR A 230 -10.20 9.21 2.13
C THR A 230 -11.09 9.52 3.33
N GLY A 231 -10.75 8.99 4.51
CA GLY A 231 -11.61 9.06 5.69
C GLY A 231 -12.93 8.33 5.47
N GLY A 232 -12.90 7.19 4.77
CA GLY A 232 -14.07 6.35 4.48
C GLY A 232 -14.92 6.78 3.29
N ASN A 233 -14.64 7.92 2.65
CA ASN A 233 -15.32 8.32 1.42
C ASN A 233 -14.74 7.59 0.19
N ARG A 234 -15.21 6.37 -0.07
CA ARG A 234 -14.75 5.53 -1.19
C ARG A 234 -14.79 6.22 -2.56
N LYS A 235 -15.75 7.14 -2.79
CA LYS A 235 -15.85 7.89 -4.06
C LYS A 235 -14.67 8.85 -4.28
N ALA A 236 -13.99 9.27 -3.21
CA ALA A 236 -12.75 10.05 -3.29
C ALA A 236 -11.50 9.15 -3.37
N GLY A 237 -11.69 7.82 -3.41
CA GLY A 237 -10.61 6.87 -3.59
C GLY A 237 -10.12 6.83 -5.03
N VAL A 238 -9.34 5.80 -5.35
CA VAL A 238 -8.81 5.60 -6.70
C VAL A 238 -9.08 4.18 -7.18
N THR A 239 -9.25 4.04 -8.49
CA THR A 239 -9.27 2.74 -9.16
C THR A 239 -7.88 2.10 -9.08
N MET A 240 -7.77 0.80 -9.33
CA MET A 240 -6.46 0.14 -9.29
C MET A 240 -5.51 0.68 -10.38
N ALA A 241 -6.02 1.02 -11.57
CA ALA A 241 -5.21 1.63 -12.62
C ALA A 241 -4.63 2.99 -12.20
N GLN A 242 -5.45 3.84 -11.56
CA GLN A 242 -4.97 5.09 -10.97
C GLN A 242 -3.98 4.85 -9.82
N TRP A 243 -4.21 3.81 -9.02
CA TRP A 243 -3.31 3.43 -7.94
C TRP A 243 -1.94 2.97 -8.44
N GLN A 244 -1.90 2.18 -9.51
CA GLN A 244 -0.68 1.79 -10.19
C GLN A 244 0.13 3.02 -10.60
N THR A 245 -0.49 3.99 -11.29
CA THR A 245 0.18 5.24 -11.67
C THR A 245 0.73 6.01 -10.46
N ILE A 246 -0.05 6.14 -9.39
CA ILE A 246 0.40 6.81 -8.15
C ILE A 246 1.61 6.12 -7.54
N THR A 247 1.56 4.79 -7.41
CA THR A 247 2.66 4.01 -6.82
C THR A 247 3.92 4.02 -7.68
N GLU A 248 3.77 4.03 -9.01
CA GLU A 248 4.86 4.19 -9.96
C GLU A 248 5.55 5.55 -9.81
N LEU A 249 4.77 6.65 -9.82
CA LEU A 249 5.30 8.00 -9.62
C LEU A 249 6.07 8.12 -8.29
N ALA A 250 5.54 7.50 -7.23
CA ALA A 250 6.20 7.45 -5.94
C ALA A 250 7.51 6.65 -5.96
N ALA A 251 7.52 5.44 -6.52
CA ALA A 251 8.72 4.63 -6.64
C ALA A 251 9.78 5.31 -7.52
N LYS A 252 9.36 5.88 -8.65
CA LYS A 252 10.21 6.65 -9.55
C LYS A 252 10.87 7.84 -8.85
N SER A 253 10.11 8.63 -8.08
CA SER A 253 10.69 9.79 -7.37
C SER A 253 11.79 9.40 -6.37
N VAL A 254 11.72 8.19 -5.80
CA VAL A 254 12.77 7.66 -4.92
C VAL A 254 13.96 7.20 -5.73
N ALA A 255 13.73 6.49 -6.84
CA ALA A 255 14.79 6.05 -7.73
C ALA A 255 15.55 7.23 -8.36
N ASP A 256 14.85 8.26 -8.84
CA ASP A 256 15.42 9.47 -9.42
C ASP A 256 16.26 10.24 -8.39
N ALA A 257 15.85 10.26 -7.12
CA ALA A 257 16.63 10.86 -6.04
C ALA A 257 17.92 10.09 -5.71
N LEU A 258 17.94 8.77 -5.93
CA LEU A 258 19.12 7.93 -5.77
C LEU A 258 20.01 7.95 -7.02
N ARG A 259 19.42 8.13 -8.21
CA ARG A 259 20.08 8.06 -9.51
C ARG A 259 19.50 9.08 -10.49
N PRO A 260 19.86 10.37 -10.35
CA PRO A 260 19.40 11.38 -11.30
C PRO A 260 19.81 11.02 -12.74
N GLY A 261 18.87 11.09 -13.68
CA GLY A 261 19.13 10.89 -15.11
C GLY A 261 19.13 9.43 -15.60
N HIS A 262 18.91 8.45 -14.74
CA HIS A 262 18.74 7.05 -15.17
C HIS A 262 17.24 6.72 -15.27
N GLY A 263 16.75 6.58 -16.50
CA GLY A 263 15.34 6.29 -16.78
C GLY A 263 14.95 4.88 -16.35
N GLY A 264 14.39 4.73 -15.15
CA GLY A 264 13.74 3.49 -14.71
C GLY A 264 13.94 3.24 -13.22
N ALA A 265 12.85 3.06 -12.48
CA ALA A 265 12.93 2.83 -11.04
C ALA A 265 13.48 1.44 -10.67
N GLY A 266 13.39 0.48 -11.60
CA GLY A 266 13.63 -0.94 -11.32
C GLY A 266 12.74 -1.47 -10.20
N ALA A 267 11.65 -0.77 -9.89
CA ALA A 267 10.84 -1.04 -8.71
C ALA A 267 9.80 -2.12 -9.00
N SER A 268 9.65 -3.04 -8.05
CA SER A 268 8.54 -4.00 -8.06
C SER A 268 7.54 -3.58 -7.00
N THR A 269 6.25 -3.54 -7.35
CA THR A 269 5.18 -3.02 -6.49
C THR A 269 4.03 -4.00 -6.41
N LEU A 270 3.63 -4.33 -5.18
CA LEU A 270 2.50 -5.21 -4.89
C LEU A 270 1.41 -4.43 -4.13
N ASN A 271 0.18 -4.54 -4.61
CA ASN A 271 -0.97 -4.03 -3.88
C ASN A 271 -1.31 -4.94 -2.69
N LEU A 272 -1.74 -4.33 -1.59
CA LEU A 272 -2.11 -4.98 -0.34
C LEU A 272 -3.60 -4.76 -0.05
N ASP A 273 -4.10 -5.28 1.07
CA ASP A 273 -5.54 -5.16 1.37
C ASP A 273 -5.99 -3.69 1.51
N GLY A 274 -7.10 -3.35 0.87
CA GLY A 274 -7.58 -1.98 0.69
C GLY A 274 -8.72 -1.60 1.62
N GLY A 275 -9.40 -0.50 1.27
CA GLY A 275 -10.58 -0.02 1.99
C GLY A 275 -10.33 0.19 3.48
N GLY A 276 -11.23 -0.35 4.31
CA GLY A 276 -11.14 -0.23 5.76
C GLY A 276 -9.92 -0.92 6.37
N SER A 277 -9.23 -1.80 5.63
CA SER A 277 -8.04 -2.51 6.10
C SER A 277 -6.75 -1.70 5.94
N VAL A 278 -6.78 -0.57 5.22
CA VAL A 278 -5.62 0.30 5.06
C VAL A 278 -5.12 0.77 6.42
N PHE A 279 -3.85 0.50 6.70
CA PHE A 279 -3.17 0.94 7.92
C PHE A 279 -1.72 1.27 7.60
N LEU A 280 -1.22 2.41 8.07
CA LEU A 280 0.17 2.80 7.95
C LEU A 280 0.59 3.52 9.22
N GLY A 281 1.72 3.13 9.80
CA GLY A 281 2.22 3.73 11.03
C GLY A 281 3.71 3.52 11.25
N VAL A 282 4.20 4.02 12.39
CA VAL A 282 5.57 3.78 12.86
C VAL A 282 5.52 3.33 14.31
N ARG A 283 6.25 2.26 14.63
CA ARG A 283 6.38 1.72 15.98
C ARG A 283 7.13 2.70 16.86
N GLN A 284 6.55 3.05 18.01
CA GLN A 284 7.12 3.92 19.03
C GLN A 284 7.09 3.20 20.39
N ILE A 285 7.79 3.73 21.40
CA ILE A 285 7.86 3.08 22.72
C ILE A 285 6.48 2.84 23.35
N ASN A 286 5.55 3.78 23.17
CA ASN A 286 4.19 3.74 23.73
C ASN A 286 3.11 3.19 22.77
N GLY A 287 3.50 2.54 21.67
CA GLY A 287 2.55 1.96 20.71
C GLY A 287 2.88 2.28 19.26
N VAL A 288 1.89 2.64 18.46
CA VAL A 288 2.08 2.99 17.04
C VAL A 288 1.60 4.41 16.80
N LYS A 289 2.47 5.23 16.20
CA LYS A 289 2.04 6.49 15.59
C LYS A 289 1.37 6.19 14.26
N ILE A 290 0.05 6.30 14.21
CA ILE A 290 -0.73 6.10 12.99
C ILE A 290 -0.49 7.29 12.05
N LEU A 291 -0.04 7.00 10.83
CA LEU A 291 0.18 7.99 9.77
C LEU A 291 -0.96 8.00 8.75
N ALA A 292 -1.58 6.84 8.51
CA ALA A 292 -2.75 6.71 7.67
C ALA A 292 -3.62 5.53 8.15
N ARG A 293 -4.93 5.66 8.00
CA ARG A 293 -5.90 4.58 8.24
C ARG A 293 -7.07 4.69 7.28
N GLY A 294 -7.60 3.54 6.87
CA GLY A 294 -8.85 3.44 6.15
C GLY A 294 -10.07 3.59 7.05
N GLY A 295 -11.22 3.73 6.42
CA GLY A 295 -12.52 3.88 7.09
C GLY A 295 -12.73 5.24 7.74
N LEU A 296 -13.84 5.36 8.47
CA LEU A 296 -14.24 6.62 9.10
C LEU A 296 -13.35 6.93 10.32
N PRO A 297 -12.88 8.18 10.51
CA PRO A 297 -11.94 8.53 11.59
C PRO A 297 -12.45 8.27 13.01
N ASP A 298 -13.76 8.32 13.21
CA ASP A 298 -14.47 8.14 14.48
C ASP A 298 -14.75 6.67 14.81
N GLN A 299 -14.52 5.75 13.88
CA GLN A 299 -14.67 4.31 14.10
C GLN A 299 -13.36 3.68 14.57
N PRO A 300 -13.39 2.53 15.27
CA PRO A 300 -12.19 1.74 15.54
C PRO A 300 -11.43 1.39 14.26
N VAL A 301 -10.12 1.21 14.37
CA VAL A 301 -9.32 0.66 13.26
C VAL A 301 -9.76 -0.77 13.00
N ARG A 302 -9.94 -1.14 11.74
CA ARG A 302 -10.36 -2.50 11.37
C ARG A 302 -9.31 -3.52 11.84
N PRO A 303 -9.73 -4.63 12.47
CA PRO A 303 -8.83 -5.75 12.76
C PRO A 303 -8.24 -6.36 11.49
N LEU A 304 -6.98 -6.76 11.52
CA LEU A 304 -6.25 -7.39 10.43
C LEU A 304 -5.75 -8.78 10.84
N ALA A 305 -5.64 -9.69 9.87
CA ALA A 305 -5.00 -10.99 10.09
C ALA A 305 -3.47 -10.85 10.20
N ASN A 306 -2.89 -9.90 9.47
CA ASN A 306 -1.46 -9.68 9.41
C ASN A 306 -1.11 -8.23 9.01
N VAL A 307 0.07 -7.81 9.41
CA VAL A 307 0.72 -6.52 9.10
C VAL A 307 2.17 -6.79 8.72
N MET A 308 2.71 -5.93 7.88
CA MET A 308 4.11 -6.00 7.48
C MET A 308 4.88 -4.87 8.15
N ALA A 309 6.01 -5.19 8.77
CA ALA A 309 6.93 -4.23 9.36
C ALA A 309 8.22 -4.16 8.53
N SER A 310 8.75 -2.94 8.40
CA SER A 310 10.02 -2.67 7.75
C SER A 310 10.94 -1.89 8.66
N GLU A 311 12.16 -2.39 8.80
CA GLU A 311 13.20 -1.85 9.68
C GLU A 311 14.43 -1.47 8.86
N THR A 312 15.19 -0.50 9.34
CA THR A 312 16.49 -0.17 8.75
C THR A 312 17.54 -1.16 9.25
N ASP A 313 18.21 -1.86 8.34
CA ASP A 313 19.30 -2.77 8.69
C ASP A 313 20.53 -2.51 7.82
N VAL A 314 21.71 -2.87 8.34
CA VAL A 314 22.99 -2.81 7.62
C VAL A 314 23.12 -4.00 6.66
N ALA A 315 22.50 -5.13 6.99
CA ALA A 315 22.42 -6.31 6.13
C ALA A 315 20.94 -6.57 5.76
N SER A 316 20.49 -6.02 4.63
CA SER A 316 19.15 -6.34 4.14
C SER A 316 19.14 -7.74 3.52
N PRO A 317 18.16 -8.61 3.83
CA PRO A 317 17.96 -9.82 3.06
C PRO A 317 17.67 -9.43 1.60
N VAL A 318 17.91 -10.35 0.67
CA VAL A 318 17.55 -10.14 -0.73
C VAL A 318 16.03 -10.19 -0.84
N LEU A 319 15.40 -9.02 -0.79
CA LEU A 319 13.96 -8.89 -0.96
C LEU A 319 13.60 -8.94 -2.45
N SER A 320 12.53 -9.65 -2.78
CA SER A 320 12.00 -9.62 -4.15
C SER A 320 10.48 -9.75 -4.16
N ILE A 321 9.87 -9.27 -5.24
CA ILE A 321 8.46 -9.57 -5.56
C ILE A 321 8.48 -10.45 -6.82
N ARG A 322 7.74 -11.55 -6.79
CA ARG A 322 7.70 -12.52 -7.89
C ARG A 322 6.24 -12.88 -8.21
N PRO A 323 5.92 -13.25 -9.46
CA PRO A 323 4.63 -13.84 -9.79
C PRO A 323 4.29 -14.99 -8.82
N TYR A 324 3.00 -15.13 -8.50
CA TYR A 324 2.55 -16.15 -7.57
C TYR A 324 2.74 -17.55 -8.18
N HIS A 325 3.33 -18.43 -7.37
CA HIS A 325 3.49 -19.84 -7.68
C HIS A 325 2.79 -20.63 -6.55
N PRO A 326 1.68 -21.33 -6.84
CA PRO A 326 0.93 -22.09 -5.84
C PRO A 326 1.72 -23.26 -5.25
#